data_AF-A0A7Y0SNX5-F1
#
_entry.id   AF-A0A7Y0SNX5-F1
#
_cell.length_a   1.000
_cell.length_b   1.000
_cell.length_c   1.000
_cell.angle_alpha   90.00
_cell.angle_beta   90.00
_cell.angle_gamma   90.00
#
_symmetry.space_group_name_H-M   'P 1'
#
loop_
_entity.id
_entity.type
_entity.pdbx_description
1 polymer ?
#
loop_
_entity_poly.entity_id
_entity_poly.type
_entity_poly.pdbx_seq_one_letter_code
_entity_poly.pdbx_strand_id
1 'polypeptide(L)'
;VPFMALAYIITAFVIILLNIGEVPRIFGMIIGDAFTPMAGVGAAIGWGVKRGVYSNEAGQGTGPHAAAAASVDHPAQQGLVQSFSIYIDTLLVCSATAFMILITGAYNVNGAIEGTFL
;
A
#
# COMPACT_ATOMS: atom_id res chain seq x y z
N VAL A 1 -11.26 2.68 -14.32
CA VAL A 1 -10.37 2.03 -13.33
C VAL A 1 -9.34 1.08 -13.95
N PRO A 2 -9.70 0.06 -14.78
CA PRO A 2 -8.76 -1.02 -15.10
C PRO A 2 -7.49 -0.56 -15.84
N PHE A 3 -7.58 0.41 -16.74
CA PHE A 3 -6.40 0.97 -17.43
C PHE A 3 -5.42 1.62 -16.46
N MET A 4 -5.90 2.44 -15.52
CA MET A 4 -5.08 3.13 -14.53
C MET A 4 -4.36 2.12 -13.63
N ALA A 5 -5.10 1.15 -13.07
CA ALA A 5 -4.53 0.14 -12.19
C ALA A 5 -3.49 -0.72 -12.93
N LEU A 6 -3.78 -1.13 -14.17
CA LEU A 6 -2.85 -1.93 -14.97
C LEU A 6 -1.58 -1.15 -15.31
N ALA A 7 -1.70 0.10 -15.78
CA ALA A 7 -0.55 0.93 -16.11
C ALA A 7 0.35 1.17 -14.87
N TYR A 8 -0.27 1.39 -13.71
CA TYR A 8 0.45 1.59 -12.45
C TYR A 8 1.20 0.33 -12.03
N ILE A 9 0.51 -0.82 -12.00
CA ILE A 9 1.10 -2.11 -11.62
C ILE A 9 2.22 -2.49 -12.57
N ILE A 10 2.06 -2.34 -13.90
CA ILE A 10 3.13 -2.61 -14.86
C ILE A 10 4.35 -1.75 -14.56
N THR A 11 4.17 -0.44 -14.36
CA THR A 11 5.28 0.47 -14.06
C THR A 11 6.00 0.08 -12.78
N ALA A 12 5.25 -0.24 -11.72
CA ALA A 12 5.83 -0.66 -10.46
C ALA A 12 6.59 -1.99 -10.58
N PHE A 13 6.02 -2.98 -11.27
CA PHE A 13 6.69 -4.25 -11.53
C PHE A 13 7.97 -4.05 -12.34
N VAL A 14 7.98 -3.20 -13.36
CA VAL A 14 9.19 -2.89 -14.13
C VAL A 14 10.28 -2.30 -13.22
N ILE A 15 9.94 -1.32 -12.37
CA ILE A 15 10.90 -0.72 -11.44
C ILE A 15 11.44 -1.76 -10.44
N ILE A 16 10.57 -2.59 -9.88
CA ILE A 16 10.95 -3.64 -8.94
C ILE A 16 11.84 -4.69 -9.61
N LEU A 17 11.53 -5.11 -10.83
CA LEU A 17 12.32 -6.09 -11.58
C LEU A 17 13.71 -5.54 -11.93
N LEU A 18 13.81 -4.26 -12.31
CA LEU A 18 15.10 -3.61 -12.56
C LEU A 18 15.96 -3.48 -11.29
N ASN A 19 15.33 -3.50 -10.11
CA ASN A 19 15.98 -3.39 -8.81
C ASN A 19 15.74 -4.63 -7.94
N ILE A 20 15.64 -5.81 -8.55
CA ILE A 20 15.23 -7.04 -7.84
C ILE A 20 16.16 -7.39 -6.67
N GLY A 21 17.44 -7.02 -6.75
CA GLY A 21 18.42 -7.21 -5.68
C GLY A 21 18.12 -6.41 -4.41
N GLU A 22 17.35 -5.32 -4.52
CA GLU A 22 16.95 -4.48 -3.38
C GLU A 22 15.76 -5.05 -2.61
N VAL A 23 14.97 -5.94 -3.24
CA VAL A 23 13.73 -6.48 -2.67
C VAL A 23 13.95 -7.15 -1.31
N PRO A 24 14.95 -8.05 -1.12
CA PRO A 24 15.21 -8.64 0.19
C PRO A 24 15.59 -7.61 1.26
N ARG A 25 16.38 -6.58 0.89
CA ARG A 25 16.77 -5.51 1.81
C ARG A 25 15.56 -4.70 2.26
N ILE A 26 14.68 -4.34 1.32
CA ILE A 26 13.47 -3.57 1.60
C ILE A 26 12.50 -4.35 2.49
N PHE A 27 12.31 -5.64 2.23
CA PHE A 27 11.51 -6.50 3.11
C PHE A 27 12.09 -6.52 4.54
N GLY A 28 13.40 -6.69 4.67
CA GLY A 28 14.08 -6.66 5.97
C GLY A 28 13.91 -5.32 6.69
N MET A 29 14.00 -4.21 5.96
CA MET A 29 13.80 -2.86 6.49
C MET A 29 12.36 -2.64 6.97
N ILE A 30 11.34 -3.01 6.18
CA ILE A 30 9.93 -2.87 6.56
C ILE A 30 9.64 -3.61 7.87
N ILE A 31 10.05 -4.88 7.96
CA ILE A 31 9.79 -5.71 9.15
C ILE A 31 10.63 -5.24 10.34
N GLY A 32 11.90 -4.91 10.12
CA GLY A 32 12.79 -4.41 11.16
C GLY A 32 12.26 -3.12 11.77
N ASP A 33 11.98 -2.11 10.94
CA ASP A 33 11.54 -0.79 11.38
C ASP A 33 10.18 -0.85 12.07
N ALA A 34 9.26 -1.67 11.57
CA ALA A 34 7.89 -1.78 12.13
C ALA A 34 7.87 -2.18 13.62
N PHE A 35 8.87 -2.93 14.09
CA PHE A 35 8.95 -3.42 15.47
C PHE A 35 10.09 -2.76 16.28
N THR A 36 10.76 -1.74 15.75
CA THR A 36 11.82 -1.05 16.49
C THR A 36 11.28 -0.03 17.49
N PRO A 37 11.96 0.18 18.63
CA PRO A 37 11.65 1.28 19.56
C PRO A 37 11.83 2.67 18.94
N MET A 38 12.74 2.79 17.95
CA MET A 38 13.02 4.02 17.20
C MET A 38 11.82 4.49 16.36
N ALA A 39 10.98 3.56 15.91
CA ALA A 39 9.71 3.87 15.27
C ALA A 39 8.63 4.38 16.25
N GLY A 40 8.96 4.52 17.54
CA GLY A 40 8.03 4.68 18.66
C GLY A 40 7.28 3.38 18.91
N VAL A 41 7.14 2.95 20.17
CA VAL A 41 6.46 1.68 20.50
C VAL A 41 5.05 1.68 19.87
N GLY A 42 4.87 0.90 18.80
CA GLY A 42 3.62 0.81 18.05
C GLY A 42 3.26 2.01 17.18
N ALA A 43 4.09 3.06 17.06
CA ALA A 43 3.75 4.25 16.26
C ALA A 43 3.76 3.96 14.76
N ALA A 44 4.75 3.22 14.24
CA ALA A 44 4.74 2.76 12.85
C ALA A 44 3.50 1.91 12.54
N ILE A 45 3.13 0.99 13.44
CA ILE A 45 1.94 0.17 13.32
C ILE A 45 0.68 1.04 13.34
N GLY A 46 0.57 1.98 14.28
CA GLY A 46 -0.58 2.87 14.41
C GLY A 46 -0.78 3.77 13.17
N TRP A 47 0.31 4.33 12.63
CA TRP A 47 0.28 5.08 11.37
C TRP A 47 -0.08 4.20 10.18
N GLY A 48 0.49 2.99 10.12
CA GLY A 48 0.18 1.99 9.11
C GLY A 48 -1.30 1.61 9.11
N VAL A 49 -1.89 1.32 10.28
CA VAL A 49 -3.32 1.03 10.41
C VAL A 49 -4.17 2.22 9.98
N LYS A 50 -3.86 3.43 10.45
CA LYS A 50 -4.61 4.64 10.10
C LYS A 50 -4.61 4.92 8.59
N ARG A 51 -3.45 4.80 7.95
CA ARG A 51 -3.31 5.02 6.50
C ARG A 51 -3.86 3.86 5.67
N GLY A 52 -3.74 2.63 6.18
CA GLY A 52 -4.29 1.43 5.55
C GLY A 52 -5.81 1.47 5.50
N VAL A 53 -6.47 1.74 6.63
CA VAL A 53 -7.94 1.90 6.69
C VAL A 53 -8.41 3.03 5.77
N TYR A 54 -7.66 4.13 5.68
CA TYR A 54 -7.99 5.22 4.75
C TYR A 54 -7.90 4.82 3.27
N SER A 55 -7.02 3.88 2.91
CA SER A 55 -6.87 3.40 1.53
C SER A 55 -7.98 2.43 1.14
N ASN A 56 -8.21 1.41 1.99
CA ASN A 56 -9.04 0.25 1.64
C ASN A 56 -10.43 0.27 2.26
N GLU A 57 -10.73 1.28 3.08
CA GLU A 57 -12.01 1.48 3.76
C GLU A 57 -12.44 0.32 4.68
N ALA A 58 -11.49 -0.51 5.12
CA ALA A 58 -11.76 -1.66 5.97
C ALA A 58 -12.38 -1.21 7.30
N GLY A 59 -13.57 -1.72 7.60
CA GLY A 59 -14.30 -1.39 8.82
C GLY A 59 -14.99 -0.01 8.84
N GLN A 60 -14.93 0.77 7.75
CA GLN A 60 -15.63 2.06 7.66
C GLN A 60 -17.11 1.94 7.28
N GLY A 61 -17.54 0.77 6.77
CA GLY A 61 -18.92 0.54 6.36
C GLY A 61 -19.34 1.27 5.08
N THR A 62 -18.39 1.91 4.38
CA THR A 62 -18.64 2.64 3.13
C THR A 62 -18.65 1.73 1.90
N GLY A 63 -17.86 0.65 1.91
CA GLY A 63 -17.83 -0.34 0.83
C GLY A 63 -19.22 -0.85 0.39
N PRO A 64 -20.12 -1.25 1.31
CA PRO A 64 -21.45 -1.74 0.98
C PRO A 64 -22.30 -0.82 0.10
N HIS A 65 -22.08 0.50 0.07
CA HIS A 65 -22.88 1.41 -0.76
C HIS A 65 -22.74 1.11 -2.25
N ALA A 66 -21.51 0.92 -2.73
CA ALA A 66 -21.26 0.57 -4.14
C ALA A 66 -21.68 -0.87 -4.44
N ALA A 67 -21.49 -1.79 -3.47
CA ALA A 67 -21.92 -3.17 -3.59
C ALA A 67 -23.44 -3.34 -3.65
N ALA A 68 -24.21 -2.50 -2.95
CA ALA A 68 -25.67 -2.54 -2.98
C ALA A 68 -26.26 -2.18 -4.34
N ALA A 69 -25.51 -1.46 -5.19
CA ALA A 69 -25.91 -1.14 -6.56
C ALA A 69 -25.62 -2.28 -7.56
N ALA A 70 -24.89 -3.32 -7.16
CA ALA A 70 -24.56 -4.44 -8.03
C ALA A 70 -25.75 -5.39 -8.20
N SER A 71 -26.02 -5.80 -9.43
CA SER A 71 -26.96 -6.89 -9.71
C SER A 71 -26.26 -8.22 -9.46
N VAL A 72 -26.59 -8.87 -8.34
CA VAL A 72 -26.08 -10.19 -7.94
C VAL A 72 -27.23 -11.07 -7.45
N ASP A 73 -27.11 -12.37 -7.65
CA ASP A 73 -28.15 -13.33 -7.26
C ASP A 73 -28.16 -13.60 -5.75
N HIS A 74 -26.99 -13.53 -5.11
CA HIS A 74 -26.84 -13.76 -3.68
C HIS A 74 -25.88 -12.73 -3.06
N PRO A 75 -26.22 -12.12 -1.90
CA PRO A 75 -25.39 -11.08 -1.27
C PRO A 75 -23.96 -11.54 -0.97
N ALA A 76 -23.76 -12.84 -0.69
CA ALA A 76 -22.43 -13.40 -0.49
C ALA A 76 -21.51 -13.26 -1.71
N GLN A 77 -22.04 -13.31 -2.94
CA GLN A 77 -21.23 -13.12 -4.16
C GLN A 77 -20.62 -11.72 -4.17
N GLN A 78 -21.43 -10.70 -3.90
CA GLN A 78 -20.93 -9.33 -3.86
C GLN A 78 -20.01 -9.08 -2.65
N GLY A 79 -20.28 -9.71 -1.51
CA GLY A 79 -19.40 -9.68 -0.35
C GLY A 79 -18.01 -10.25 -0.61
N LEU A 80 -17.91 -11.33 -1.41
CA LEU A 80 -16.63 -11.91 -1.83
C LEU A 80 -15.88 -10.99 -2.79
N VAL A 81 -16.56 -10.42 -3.79
CA VAL A 81 -15.95 -9.46 -4.73
C VAL A 81 -15.44 -8.22 -4.00
N GLN A 82 -16.19 -7.72 -3.02
CA GLN A 82 -15.80 -6.57 -2.21
C GLN A 82 -14.63 -6.88 -1.26
N SER A 83 -14.59 -8.06 -0.65
CA SER A 83 -13.42 -8.47 0.15
C SER A 83 -12.17 -8.59 -0.73
N PHE A 84 -12.33 -9.05 -1.97
CA PHE A 84 -11.23 -9.16 -2.93
C PHE A 84 -10.68 -7.79 -3.35
N SER A 85 -11.49 -6.73 -3.41
CA SER A 85 -10.97 -5.40 -3.75
C SER A 85 -9.97 -4.86 -2.72
N ILE A 86 -10.13 -5.20 -1.43
CA ILE A 86 -9.19 -4.84 -0.36
C ILE A 86 -7.82 -5.49 -0.61
N TYR A 87 -7.81 -6.76 -1.06
CA TYR A 87 -6.57 -7.46 -1.43
C TYR A 87 -5.84 -6.71 -2.56
N ILE A 88 -6.57 -6.36 -3.62
CA ILE A 88 -5.97 -5.65 -4.77
C ILE A 88 -5.43 -4.28 -4.35
N ASP A 89 -6.19 -3.51 -3.56
CA ASP A 89 -5.77 -2.18 -3.12
C ASP A 89 -4.53 -2.25 -2.21
N THR A 90 -4.60 -2.99 -1.11
CA THR A 90 -3.54 -2.95 -0.09
C THR A 90 -2.34 -3.84 -0.43
N LEU A 91 -2.58 -5.10 -0.81
CA LEU A 91 -1.50 -6.06 -1.01
C LEU A 91 -0.82 -5.92 -2.37
N LEU A 92 -1.53 -5.49 -3.42
CA LEU A 92 -0.90 -5.23 -4.71
C LEU A 92 -0.54 -3.77 -4.88
N VAL A 93 -1.51 -2.86 -4.88
CA VAL A 93 -1.26 -1.46 -5.25
C VAL A 93 -0.44 -0.74 -4.19
N CYS A 94 -0.89 -0.68 -2.93
CA CYS A 94 -0.16 0.05 -1.88
C CYS A 94 1.22 -0.55 -1.61
N SER A 95 1.34 -1.88 -1.65
CA SER A 95 2.65 -2.54 -1.47
C SER A 95 3.59 -2.20 -2.63
N ALA A 96 3.13 -2.25 -3.89
CA ALA A 96 3.92 -1.82 -5.04
C ALA A 96 4.38 -0.35 -4.91
N THR A 97 3.49 0.54 -4.44
CA THR A 97 3.83 1.94 -4.13
C THR A 97 4.94 2.04 -3.08
N ALA A 98 4.81 1.30 -1.97
CA ALA A 98 5.80 1.31 -0.90
C ALA A 98 7.16 0.84 -1.41
N PHE A 99 7.20 -0.25 -2.18
CA PHE A 99 8.45 -0.75 -2.78
C PHE A 99 9.08 0.29 -3.72
N MET A 100 8.31 0.94 -4.59
CA MET A 100 8.86 2.00 -5.46
C MET A 100 9.44 3.16 -4.66
N ILE A 101 8.75 3.64 -3.62
CA ILE A 101 9.24 4.75 -2.79
C ILE A 101 10.54 4.38 -2.06
N LEU A 102 10.63 3.14 -1.55
CA LEU A 102 11.79 2.66 -0.81
C LEU A 102 12.98 2.33 -1.72
N ILE A 103 12.75 1.81 -2.93
CA ILE A 103 13.78 1.62 -3.97
C ILE A 103 14.36 2.96 -4.40
N THR A 104 13.49 3.94 -4.67
CA THR A 104 13.91 5.25 -5.20
C THR A 104 14.49 6.18 -4.13
N GLY A 105 14.35 5.84 -2.85
CA GLY A 105 14.75 6.72 -1.75
C GLY A 105 13.89 8.00 -1.64
N ALA A 106 12.76 8.07 -2.37
CA ALA A 106 11.91 9.26 -2.44
C ALA A 106 11.22 9.61 -1.12
N TYR A 107 11.33 8.76 -0.10
CA TYR A 107 10.90 9.08 1.27
C TYR A 107 11.85 10.05 1.98
N ASN A 108 13.09 10.18 1.50
CA ASN A 108 14.10 11.04 2.10
C ASN A 108 14.03 12.45 1.50
N VAL A 109 13.31 13.35 2.19
CA VAL A 109 13.09 14.75 1.77
C VAL A 109 14.18 15.72 2.26
N ASN A 110 15.34 15.20 2.67
CA ASN A 110 16.49 16.03 3.00
C ASN A 110 17.12 16.59 1.71
N GLY A 111 17.34 17.90 1.67
CA GLY A 111 18.03 18.59 0.58
C GLY A 111 19.52 18.23 0.53
N ALA A 112 20.17 18.59 -0.58
CA ALA A 112 21.60 18.30 -0.82
C ALA A 112 22.58 18.95 0.18
N ILE A 113 22.08 19.85 1.05
CA ILE A 113 22.83 20.52 2.11
C ILE A 113 22.24 20.08 3.45
N GLU A 114 23.09 19.58 4.36
CA GLU A 114 22.69 19.21 5.73
C GLU A 114 21.88 20.33 6.39
N GLY A 115 20.68 19.99 6.87
CA GLY A 115 19.78 20.93 7.55
C GLY A 115 18.79 21.67 6.65
N THR A 116 18.81 21.45 5.34
CA THR A 116 17.79 21.99 4.42
C THR A 116 16.75 20.92 4.13
N PHE A 117 15.49 21.15 4.51
CA PHE A 117 14.37 20.32 4.05
C PHE A 117 13.88 20.85 2.69
N LEU A 118 13.51 19.96 1.77
CA LEU A 118 12.81 20.34 0.54
C LEU A 118 11.37 20.80 0.82
#